data_AF-L9XLB1-F1
#
_entry.id   AF-L9XLB1-F1
#
_cell.length_a   1.000
_cell.length_b   1.000
_cell.length_c   1.000
_cell.angle_alpha   90.00
_cell.angle_beta   90.00
_cell.angle_gamma   90.00
#
_symmetry.space_group_name_H-M   'P 1'
#
loop_
_entity.id
_entity.type
_entity.pdbx_description
1 polymer ?
#
loop_
_entity_poly.entity_id
_entity_poly.type
_entity_poly.pdbx_seq_one_letter_code
_entity_poly.pdbx_strand_id
1 'polypeptide(L)'
;MTDTEPSEITAVCHVRAPLLLEPVDRQIETLRACESEGAVDDLLLRSWPKEIALSDDSPYQEALESFERFERWADRRGVSVRPPFRERTTTSQITGETTKLLVTPLLCLELYADDELVGVFPHTDETTDETHTSDEAIAALRTGDRPTPLGTEPESESERTDAKPDVETDCPECGSSLVDGQGLFACLECGWIGTVSEGGQFVPETDSARSSADEPETDSARSSADERETTAVESR
;
A
#
# COMPACT_ATOMS: atom_id res chain seq x y z
N MET A 1 -18.53 16.07 11.47
CA MET A 1 -18.81 15.85 10.05
C MET A 1 -17.77 16.65 9.31
N THR A 2 -16.65 16.01 8.99
CA THR A 2 -15.65 16.60 8.11
C THR A 2 -16.25 16.48 6.71
N ASP A 3 -16.72 17.60 6.18
CA ASP A 3 -17.04 17.73 4.76
C ASP A 3 -15.68 17.60 4.06
N THR A 4 -15.34 16.40 3.61
CA THR A 4 -14.23 16.21 2.68
C THR A 4 -14.74 16.74 1.35
N GLU A 5 -14.43 17.99 1.04
CA GLU A 5 -14.69 18.52 -0.29
C GLU A 5 -14.06 17.59 -1.32
N PRO A 6 -14.76 17.29 -2.44
CA PRO A 6 -14.21 16.40 -3.45
C PRO A 6 -12.94 17.04 -4.03
N SER A 7 -11.80 16.35 -3.90
CA SER A 7 -10.53 16.76 -4.50
C SER A 7 -10.68 16.98 -6.00
N GLU A 8 -10.16 18.10 -6.52
CA GLU A 8 -10.16 18.41 -7.95
C GLU A 8 -9.15 17.50 -8.66
N ILE A 9 -9.56 16.91 -9.78
CA ILE A 9 -8.80 15.90 -10.50
C ILE A 9 -8.38 16.42 -11.85
N THR A 10 -7.08 16.50 -12.04
CA THR A 10 -6.49 16.85 -13.34
C THR A 10 -5.85 15.62 -13.96
N ALA A 11 -6.20 15.34 -15.21
CA ALA A 11 -5.61 14.27 -16.00
C ALA A 11 -4.64 14.86 -17.03
N VAL A 12 -3.38 14.40 -17.04
CA VAL A 12 -2.40 14.75 -18.09
C VAL A 12 -2.12 13.53 -18.93
N CYS A 13 -2.44 13.59 -20.23
CA CYS A 13 -2.28 12.47 -21.15
C CYS A 13 -1.18 12.78 -22.18
N HIS A 14 -0.09 12.02 -22.07
CA HIS A 14 1.05 12.03 -22.98
C HIS A 14 0.86 11.01 -24.10
N VAL A 15 0.97 11.45 -25.35
CA VAL A 15 0.79 10.60 -26.53
C VAL A 15 1.92 10.77 -27.54
N ARG A 16 2.36 9.66 -28.15
CA ARG A 16 3.38 9.71 -29.21
C ARG A 16 2.83 10.32 -30.49
N ALA A 17 3.51 11.33 -31.04
CA ALA A 17 3.11 12.01 -32.26
C ALA A 17 3.70 11.38 -33.55
N PRO A 18 2.97 11.37 -34.68
CA PRO A 18 1.53 11.16 -34.80
C PRO A 18 1.27 9.71 -35.23
N LEU A 19 0.72 8.89 -34.35
CA LEU A 19 0.11 7.64 -34.79
C LEU A 19 -1.38 7.74 -34.49
N LEU A 20 -2.16 7.94 -35.56
CA LEU A 20 -3.61 7.71 -35.61
C LEU A 20 -3.85 6.21 -35.41
N LEU A 21 -3.65 5.74 -34.18
CA LEU A 21 -3.99 4.38 -33.80
C LEU A 21 -5.37 4.47 -33.17
N GLU A 22 -6.33 3.75 -33.76
CA GLU A 22 -7.71 3.69 -33.28
C GLU A 22 -7.82 3.47 -31.75
N PRO A 23 -6.97 2.65 -31.09
CA PRO A 23 -6.99 2.53 -29.63
C PRO A 23 -6.65 3.82 -28.89
N VAL A 24 -5.66 4.59 -29.37
CA VAL A 24 -5.23 5.84 -28.72
C VAL A 24 -6.30 6.92 -28.91
N ASP A 25 -6.87 7.01 -30.12
CA ASP A 25 -7.96 7.96 -30.40
C ASP A 25 -9.17 7.69 -29.50
N ARG A 26 -9.57 6.42 -29.35
CA ARG A 26 -10.66 6.02 -28.45
C ARG A 26 -10.38 6.35 -26.99
N GLN A 27 -9.14 6.16 -26.52
CA GLN A 27 -8.74 6.50 -25.15
C GLN A 27 -8.82 8.01 -24.90
N ILE A 28 -8.35 8.82 -25.86
CA ILE A 28 -8.46 10.28 -25.78
C ILE A 28 -9.93 10.73 -25.79
N GLU A 29 -10.76 10.16 -26.66
CA GLU A 29 -12.20 10.45 -26.69
C GLU A 29 -12.88 10.10 -25.37
N THR A 30 -12.50 8.98 -24.76
CA THR A 30 -13.03 8.55 -23.46
C THR A 30 -12.60 9.48 -22.33
N LEU A 31 -11.34 9.95 -22.32
CA LEU A 31 -10.87 10.94 -21.37
C LEU A 31 -11.62 12.28 -21.50
N ARG A 32 -11.88 12.73 -22.74
CA ARG A 32 -12.69 13.93 -22.99
C ARG A 32 -14.13 13.77 -22.50
N ALA A 33 -14.69 12.57 -22.64
CA ALA A 33 -16.00 12.27 -22.07
C ALA A 33 -15.97 12.38 -20.54
N CYS A 34 -14.94 11.84 -19.88
CA CYS A 34 -14.75 11.94 -18.43
C CYS A 34 -14.69 13.41 -17.97
N GLU A 35 -13.98 14.27 -18.70
CA GLU A 35 -13.95 15.72 -18.43
C GLU A 35 -15.35 16.35 -18.60
N SER A 36 -16.03 16.08 -19.72
CA SER A 36 -17.34 16.66 -19.99
C SER A 36 -18.45 16.20 -19.03
N GLU A 37 -18.27 15.02 -18.42
CA GLU A 37 -19.20 14.41 -17.47
C GLU A 37 -18.84 14.74 -16.00
N GLY A 38 -17.72 15.44 -15.76
CA GLY A 38 -17.27 15.85 -14.44
C GLY A 38 -16.61 14.74 -13.60
N ALA A 39 -16.17 13.66 -14.24
CA ALA A 39 -15.35 12.63 -13.58
C ALA A 39 -13.87 13.04 -13.46
N VAL A 40 -13.44 13.98 -14.32
CA VAL A 40 -12.16 14.67 -14.29
C VAL A 40 -12.48 16.16 -14.44
N ASP A 41 -11.81 17.01 -13.68
CA ASP A 41 -12.06 18.45 -13.70
C ASP A 41 -11.33 19.16 -14.85
N ASP A 42 -10.12 18.69 -15.20
CA ASP A 42 -9.34 19.21 -16.32
C ASP A 42 -8.54 18.11 -17.05
N LEU A 43 -8.53 18.16 -18.39
CA LEU A 43 -7.76 17.25 -19.24
C LEU A 43 -6.70 18.00 -20.08
N LEU A 44 -5.43 17.69 -19.82
CA LEU A 44 -4.30 18.21 -20.59
C LEU A 44 -3.73 17.15 -21.54
N LEU A 45 -3.79 17.41 -22.84
CA LEU A 45 -3.13 16.57 -23.85
C LEU A 45 -1.72 17.10 -24.17
N ARG A 46 -0.74 16.20 -24.17
CA ARG A 46 0.67 16.48 -24.47
C ARG A 46 1.23 15.46 -25.45
N SER A 47 2.13 15.90 -26.32
CA SER A 47 2.87 14.99 -27.19
C SER A 47 4.25 14.71 -26.61
N TRP A 48 4.77 13.51 -26.88
CA TRP A 48 6.14 13.16 -26.54
C TRP A 48 6.80 12.30 -27.63
N PRO A 49 8.13 12.35 -27.79
CA PRO A 49 8.84 11.54 -28.76
C PRO A 49 8.82 10.06 -28.37
N LYS A 50 9.06 9.19 -29.37
CA LYS A 50 9.17 7.75 -29.16
C LYS A 50 10.39 7.39 -28.30
N GLU A 51 11.53 7.99 -28.63
CA GLU A 51 12.81 7.72 -27.99
C GLU A 51 13.45 9.06 -27.64
N ILE A 52 13.99 9.17 -26.42
CA ILE A 52 14.64 10.37 -25.88
C ILE A 52 16.05 9.99 -25.48
N ALA A 53 17.05 10.77 -25.88
CA ALA A 53 18.41 10.57 -25.36
C ALA A 53 18.46 10.92 -23.87
N LEU A 54 18.99 10.01 -23.05
CA LEU A 54 19.23 10.23 -21.62
C LEU A 54 20.52 11.03 -21.47
N SER A 55 20.44 12.33 -21.75
CA SER A 55 21.54 13.28 -21.70
C SER A 55 21.03 14.69 -21.42
N ASP A 56 21.83 15.51 -20.73
CA ASP A 56 21.52 16.90 -20.39
C ASP A 56 21.30 17.79 -21.63
N ASP A 57 21.89 17.42 -22.77
CA ASP A 57 21.73 18.14 -24.05
C ASP A 57 20.50 17.70 -24.86
N SER A 58 19.64 16.82 -24.31
CA SER A 58 18.44 16.36 -25.02
C SER A 58 17.47 17.53 -25.26
N PRO A 59 16.88 17.67 -26.48
CA PRO A 59 15.88 18.70 -26.74
C PRO A 59 14.52 18.42 -26.06
N TYR A 60 14.39 17.30 -25.36
CA TYR A 60 13.16 16.85 -24.72
C TYR A 60 13.31 16.80 -23.18
N GLN A 61 13.97 17.81 -22.59
CA GLN A 61 14.19 17.89 -21.14
C GLN A 61 12.88 17.78 -20.34
N GLU A 62 11.81 18.45 -20.77
CA GLU A 62 10.50 18.38 -20.08
C GLU A 62 9.97 16.94 -19.97
N ALA A 63 10.18 16.10 -20.99
CA ALA A 63 9.76 14.71 -20.95
C ALA A 63 10.65 13.84 -20.05
N LEU A 64 11.94 14.19 -19.91
CA LEU A 64 12.85 13.56 -18.96
C LEU A 64 12.49 13.95 -17.52
N GLU A 65 12.21 15.22 -17.26
CA GLU A 65 11.75 15.71 -15.95
C GLU A 65 10.43 15.05 -15.52
N SER A 66 9.48 14.88 -16.44
CA SER A 66 8.27 14.09 -16.19
C SER A 66 8.61 12.63 -15.87
N PHE A 67 9.48 11.99 -16.65
CA PHE A 67 9.90 10.61 -16.39
C PHE A 67 10.54 10.45 -15.00
N GLU A 68 11.45 11.34 -14.61
CA GLU A 68 12.07 11.35 -13.28
C GLU A 68 11.04 11.58 -12.16
N ARG A 69 10.02 12.39 -12.41
CA ARG A 69 8.88 12.55 -11.48
C ARG A 69 8.11 11.26 -11.33
N PHE A 70 7.91 10.51 -12.43
CA PHE A 70 7.20 9.24 -12.40
C PHE A 70 7.99 8.17 -11.67
N GLU A 71 9.31 8.07 -11.88
CA GLU A 71 10.16 7.14 -11.13
C GLU A 71 10.08 7.43 -9.63
N ARG A 72 10.19 8.69 -9.21
CA ARG A 72 10.02 9.07 -7.79
C ARG A 72 8.64 8.77 -7.23
N TRP A 73 7.58 8.96 -8.02
CA TRP A 73 6.23 8.57 -7.61
C TRP A 73 6.12 7.05 -7.43
N ALA A 74 6.65 6.29 -8.38
CA ALA A 74 6.58 4.84 -8.41
C ALA A 74 7.34 4.21 -7.22
N ASP A 75 8.55 4.71 -6.95
CA ASP A 75 9.38 4.28 -5.82
C ASP A 75 8.66 4.44 -4.47
N ARG A 76 7.94 5.54 -4.27
CA ARG A 76 7.17 5.78 -3.02
C ARG A 76 5.97 4.85 -2.86
N ARG A 77 5.48 4.27 -3.95
CA ARG A 77 4.26 3.45 -3.99
C ARG A 77 4.54 1.96 -4.14
N GLY A 78 5.81 1.54 -4.20
CA GLY A 78 6.17 0.14 -4.42
C GLY A 78 5.73 -0.38 -5.78
N VAL A 79 5.68 0.50 -6.78
CA VAL A 79 5.38 0.17 -8.17
C VAL A 79 6.51 0.64 -9.07
N SER A 80 6.51 0.21 -10.32
CA SER A 80 7.50 0.61 -11.32
C SER A 80 6.81 1.13 -12.57
N VAL A 81 7.28 2.25 -13.12
CA VAL A 81 6.88 2.66 -14.49
C VAL A 81 7.56 1.81 -15.58
N ARG A 82 8.37 0.83 -15.19
CA ARG A 82 8.99 -0.17 -16.07
C ARG A 82 8.22 -1.48 -15.91
N PRO A 83 8.05 -2.29 -16.98
CA PRO A 83 8.61 -2.18 -18.33
C PRO A 83 7.90 -1.25 -19.35
N PRO A 84 6.80 -0.51 -19.07
CA PRO A 84 6.23 0.38 -20.06
C PRO A 84 7.20 1.45 -20.58
N PHE A 85 7.96 2.05 -19.68
CA PHE A 85 9.16 2.81 -20.03
C PHE A 85 10.36 1.88 -20.11
N ARG A 86 11.17 2.00 -21.17
CA ARG A 86 12.31 1.11 -21.39
C ARG A 86 13.57 1.89 -21.67
N GLU A 87 14.69 1.43 -21.14
CA GLU A 87 15.99 1.90 -21.58
C GLU A 87 16.50 1.05 -22.75
N ARG A 88 17.02 1.72 -23.78
CA ARG A 88 17.77 1.09 -24.87
C ARG A 88 19.11 1.76 -25.01
N THR A 89 20.10 1.02 -25.47
CA THR A 89 21.41 1.57 -25.80
C THR A 89 21.62 1.47 -27.31
N THR A 90 22.09 2.55 -27.93
CA THR A 90 22.47 2.59 -29.35
C THR A 90 23.90 3.06 -29.50
N THR A 91 24.62 2.54 -30.50
CA THR A 91 25.98 2.98 -30.81
C THR A 91 26.01 3.52 -32.24
N SER A 92 26.48 4.75 -32.39
CA SER A 92 26.70 5.39 -33.67
C SER A 92 27.77 4.62 -34.45
N GLN A 93 27.44 4.12 -35.64
CA GLN A 93 28.43 3.45 -36.49
C GLN A 93 29.44 4.42 -37.10
N ILE A 94 29.15 5.72 -37.09
CA ILE A 94 29.99 6.77 -37.67
C ILE A 94 30.98 7.28 -36.62
N THR A 95 30.49 7.63 -35.43
CA THR A 95 31.31 8.22 -34.36
C THR A 95 31.82 7.19 -33.35
N GLY A 96 31.21 6.00 -33.30
CA GLY A 96 31.50 4.97 -32.29
C GLY A 96 30.90 5.28 -30.92
N GLU A 97 30.21 6.41 -30.76
CA GLU A 97 29.66 6.84 -29.48
C GLU A 97 28.41 6.05 -29.12
N THR A 98 28.32 5.67 -27.85
CA THR A 98 27.19 4.93 -27.29
C THR A 98 26.29 5.88 -26.50
N THR A 99 24.99 5.86 -26.80
CA THR A 99 23.97 6.70 -26.17
C THR A 99 22.87 5.83 -25.58
N LYS A 100 22.46 6.14 -24.34
CA LYS A 100 21.27 5.56 -23.72
C LYS A 100 20.03 6.34 -24.15
N LEU A 101 18.95 5.61 -24.43
CA LEU A 101 17.68 6.12 -24.89
C LEU A 101 16.58 5.67 -23.93
N LEU A 102 15.74 6.59 -23.51
CA LEU A 102 14.45 6.30 -22.91
C LEU A 102 13.43 6.08 -24.02
N VAL A 103 12.79 4.92 -24.01
CA VAL A 103 11.67 4.57 -24.88
C VAL A 103 10.40 4.74 -24.08
N THR A 104 9.57 5.69 -24.49
CA THR A 104 8.29 6.01 -23.84
C THR A 104 7.22 4.93 -24.12
N PRO A 105 6.09 4.88 -23.41
CA PRO A 105 4.92 4.15 -23.88
C PRO A 105 4.19 4.89 -25.01
N LEU A 106 3.23 4.24 -25.66
CA LEU A 106 2.40 4.90 -26.69
C LEU A 106 1.54 6.01 -26.09
N LEU A 107 0.95 5.71 -24.92
CA LEU A 107 0.18 6.62 -24.10
C LEU A 107 0.65 6.49 -22.65
N CYS A 108 0.73 7.61 -21.95
CA CYS A 108 0.93 7.68 -20.51
C CYS A 108 -0.06 8.68 -19.91
N LEU A 109 -0.68 8.30 -18.81
CA LEU A 109 -1.66 9.09 -18.09
C LEU A 109 -1.11 9.41 -16.70
N GLU A 110 -1.08 10.69 -16.37
CA GLU A 110 -0.85 11.19 -15.03
C GLU A 110 -2.19 11.64 -14.45
N LEU A 111 -2.40 11.37 -13.17
CA LEU A 111 -3.56 11.85 -12.42
C LEU A 111 -3.08 12.67 -11.23
N TYR A 112 -3.63 13.87 -11.12
CA TYR A 112 -3.39 14.78 -10.02
C TYR A 112 -4.67 14.94 -9.22
N ALA A 113 -4.56 14.97 -7.89
CA ALA A 113 -5.62 15.39 -6.99
C ALA A 113 -5.11 16.60 -6.19
N ASP A 114 -5.79 17.74 -6.28
CA ASP A 114 -5.38 18.98 -5.60
C ASP A 114 -3.88 19.32 -5.83
N ASP A 115 -3.44 19.27 -7.10
CA ASP A 115 -2.04 19.45 -7.55
C ASP A 115 -1.02 18.38 -7.09
N GLU A 116 -1.43 17.35 -6.36
CA GLU A 116 -0.57 16.23 -5.99
C GLU A 116 -0.62 15.12 -7.04
N LEU A 117 0.54 14.67 -7.53
CA LEU A 117 0.61 13.51 -8.42
C LEU A 117 0.22 12.23 -7.66
N VAL A 118 -0.99 11.75 -7.92
CA VAL A 118 -1.55 10.59 -7.24
C VAL A 118 -1.41 9.31 -8.05
N GLY A 119 -1.35 9.38 -9.39
CA GLY A 119 -1.27 8.18 -10.24
C GLY A 119 -0.49 8.38 -11.54
N VAL A 120 0.27 7.35 -11.95
CA VAL A 120 0.90 7.27 -13.29
C VAL A 120 0.56 5.93 -13.93
N PHE A 121 0.08 5.94 -15.17
CA PHE A 121 -0.29 4.75 -15.92
C PHE A 121 0.28 4.78 -17.34
N PRO A 122 0.82 3.67 -17.86
CA PRO A 122 0.91 2.37 -17.20
C PRO A 122 2.04 2.29 -16.17
N HIS A 123 1.86 1.43 -15.17
CA HIS A 123 2.90 1.01 -14.23
C HIS A 123 2.75 -0.49 -13.93
N THR A 124 3.72 -1.08 -13.23
CA THR A 124 3.73 -2.48 -12.81
C THR A 124 3.89 -2.54 -11.31
N ASP A 125 3.04 -3.31 -10.64
CA ASP A 125 3.17 -3.59 -9.21
C ASP A 125 4.39 -4.50 -8.98
N GLU A 126 5.31 -4.09 -8.10
CA GLU A 126 6.55 -4.83 -7.87
C GLU A 126 6.36 -6.13 -7.07
N THR A 127 5.22 -6.27 -6.38
CA THR A 127 4.89 -7.45 -5.58
C THR A 127 4.18 -8.51 -6.42
N THR A 128 3.27 -8.09 -7.29
CA THR A 128 2.43 -9.00 -8.08
C THR A 128 2.93 -9.21 -9.52
N ASP A 129 3.87 -8.37 -9.99
CA ASP A 129 4.28 -8.27 -11.40
C ASP A 129 3.12 -7.92 -12.36
N GLU A 130 1.98 -7.44 -11.85
CA GLU A 130 0.82 -7.05 -12.64
C GLU A 130 1.01 -5.65 -13.23
N THR A 131 0.79 -5.49 -14.54
CA THR A 131 0.83 -4.18 -15.21
C THR A 131 -0.56 -3.56 -15.23
N HIS A 132 -0.74 -2.48 -14.48
CA HIS A 132 -1.91 -1.61 -14.57
C HIS A 132 -1.76 -0.67 -15.78
N THR A 133 -2.74 -0.71 -16.67
CA THR A 133 -2.72 -0.02 -17.96
C THR A 133 -3.45 1.31 -17.92
N SER A 134 -3.14 2.21 -18.86
CA SER A 134 -3.89 3.45 -19.01
C SER A 134 -5.36 3.20 -19.40
N ASP A 135 -5.67 2.09 -20.08
CA ASP A 135 -7.04 1.74 -20.44
C ASP A 135 -7.89 1.44 -19.20
N GLU A 136 -7.36 0.63 -18.29
CA GLU A 136 -7.99 0.31 -17.00
C GLU A 136 -8.18 1.57 -16.15
N ALA A 137 -7.19 2.46 -16.13
CA ALA A 137 -7.29 3.73 -15.43
C ALA A 137 -8.41 4.62 -15.99
N ILE A 138 -8.50 4.74 -17.31
CA ILE A 138 -9.56 5.50 -17.99
C ILE A 138 -10.93 4.87 -17.72
N ALA A 139 -11.02 3.54 -17.72
CA ALA A 139 -12.24 2.81 -17.43
C ALA A 139 -12.74 3.08 -16.00
N ALA A 140 -11.84 3.09 -15.01
CA ALA A 140 -12.14 3.42 -13.63
C ALA A 140 -12.62 4.87 -13.46
N LEU A 141 -11.93 5.83 -14.09
CA LEU A 141 -12.36 7.24 -14.05
C LEU A 141 -13.78 7.40 -14.60
N ARG A 142 -14.11 6.72 -15.70
CA ARG A 142 -15.44 6.79 -16.30
C ARG A 142 -16.55 6.23 -15.39
N THR A 143 -16.23 5.33 -14.46
CA THR A 143 -17.20 4.81 -13.48
C THR A 143 -17.26 5.65 -12.20
N GLY A 144 -16.44 6.70 -12.10
CA GLY A 144 -16.26 7.50 -10.88
C GLY A 144 -15.34 6.86 -9.85
N ASP A 145 -14.68 5.75 -10.20
CA ASP A 145 -13.73 5.05 -9.34
C ASP A 145 -12.33 5.65 -9.45
N ARG A 146 -11.51 5.40 -8.43
CA ARG A 146 -10.08 5.75 -8.43
C ARG A 146 -9.27 4.51 -8.82
N PRO A 147 -8.51 4.53 -9.93
CA PRO A 147 -7.66 3.39 -10.29
C PRO A 147 -6.54 3.11 -9.25
N THR A 148 -6.15 1.85 -9.06
CA THR A 148 -5.02 1.48 -8.18
C THR A 148 -3.68 1.94 -8.79
N PRO A 149 -2.67 2.36 -8.02
CA PRO A 149 -2.57 2.47 -6.57
C PRO A 149 -2.93 3.88 -6.10
N LEU A 150 -4.17 4.32 -6.32
CA LEU A 150 -4.70 5.54 -5.69
C LEU A 150 -5.21 5.28 -4.26
N GLY A 151 -4.50 4.43 -3.52
CA GLY A 151 -4.55 4.49 -2.05
C GLY A 151 -3.61 5.59 -1.57
N THR A 152 -3.93 6.22 -0.44
CA THR A 152 -3.01 7.05 0.34
C THR A 152 -1.64 6.37 0.35
N GLU A 153 -0.55 7.15 0.28
CA GLU A 153 0.81 6.61 0.45
C GLU A 153 0.77 5.56 1.57
N PRO A 154 1.48 4.41 1.46
CA PRO A 154 1.73 3.64 2.66
C PRO A 154 2.43 4.63 3.60
N GLU A 155 1.66 5.16 4.55
CA GLU A 155 2.13 6.13 5.52
C GLU A 155 3.40 5.51 6.05
N SER A 156 4.49 6.24 5.86
CA SER A 156 5.84 5.76 6.14
C SER A 156 5.81 4.91 7.40
N GLU A 157 6.32 3.67 7.32
CA GLU A 157 6.59 2.82 8.48
C GLU A 157 7.50 3.59 9.45
N SER A 158 6.86 4.41 10.27
CA SER A 158 7.37 5.25 11.35
C SER A 158 6.28 5.53 12.37
N GLU A 159 5.02 5.22 12.06
CA GLU A 159 3.96 5.03 13.06
C GLU A 159 3.43 3.61 12.96
N ARG A 160 4.06 2.70 13.74
CA ARG A 160 3.43 1.44 14.11
C ARG A 160 2.16 1.78 14.90
N THR A 161 1.02 1.77 14.23
CA THR A 161 -0.25 1.58 14.92
C THR A 161 -1.04 0.59 14.10
N ASP A 162 -0.88 -0.68 14.44
CA ASP A 162 -1.76 -1.77 14.01
C ASP A 162 -3.21 -1.43 14.37
N ALA A 163 -3.93 -0.79 13.45
CA ALA A 163 -5.39 -0.72 13.49
C ALA A 163 -5.95 -1.77 12.52
N LYS A 164 -6.10 -2.99 13.04
CA LYS A 164 -7.02 -3.97 12.47
C LYS A 164 -8.48 -3.54 12.76
N PRO A 165 -9.45 -3.98 11.95
CA PRO A 165 -10.83 -3.53 12.05
C PRO A 165 -11.47 -3.96 13.36
N ASP A 166 -12.42 -3.14 13.80
CA ASP A 166 -13.21 -3.21 15.01
C ASP A 166 -13.74 -4.62 15.33
N VAL A 167 -13.07 -5.31 16.24
CA VAL A 167 -13.72 -6.11 17.27
C VAL A 167 -13.42 -5.36 18.54
N GLU A 168 -14.44 -4.76 19.17
CA GLU A 168 -14.31 -3.98 20.41
C GLU A 168 -13.46 -4.77 21.41
N THR A 169 -12.17 -4.44 21.49
CA THR A 169 -11.21 -5.06 22.42
C THR A 169 -10.95 -4.06 23.55
N ASP A 170 -12.01 -3.35 23.92
CA ASP A 170 -12.01 -2.34 24.97
C ASP A 170 -12.29 -3.01 26.31
N CYS A 171 -11.51 -2.62 27.30
CA CYS A 171 -11.66 -3.10 28.66
C CYS A 171 -13.07 -2.76 29.16
N PRO A 172 -13.82 -3.76 29.69
CA PRO A 172 -15.17 -3.53 30.18
C PRO A 172 -15.24 -2.57 31.39
N GLU A 173 -14.13 -2.30 32.06
CA GLU A 173 -14.09 -1.42 33.23
C GLU A 173 -13.70 0.02 32.92
N CYS A 174 -12.77 0.26 31.97
CA CYS A 174 -12.25 1.60 31.70
C CYS A 174 -12.32 2.02 30.23
N GLY A 175 -12.75 1.14 29.32
CA GLY A 175 -12.84 1.43 27.89
C GLY A 175 -11.48 1.63 27.21
N SER A 176 -10.39 1.16 27.82
CA SER A 176 -9.04 1.20 27.24
C SER A 176 -8.71 -0.11 26.52
N SER A 177 -7.84 -0.07 25.52
CA SER A 177 -7.46 -1.25 24.75
C SER A 177 -6.87 -2.37 25.63
N LEU A 178 -7.30 -3.61 25.39
CA LEU A 178 -6.77 -4.82 26.02
C LEU A 178 -5.65 -5.45 25.18
N VAL A 179 -4.63 -5.96 25.85
CA VAL A 179 -3.57 -6.77 25.24
C VAL A 179 -3.97 -8.25 25.30
N ASP A 180 -4.00 -8.94 24.15
CA ASP A 180 -4.23 -10.40 24.07
C ASP A 180 -2.91 -11.16 24.16
N GLY A 181 -2.80 -12.02 25.17
CA GLY A 181 -1.78 -13.05 25.30
C GLY A 181 -2.42 -14.44 25.32
N GLN A 182 -2.52 -15.09 24.15
CA GLN A 182 -2.97 -16.48 24.02
C GLN A 182 -4.39 -16.74 24.56
N GLY A 183 -5.33 -15.80 24.33
CA GLY A 183 -6.72 -15.91 24.79
C GLY A 183 -6.98 -15.35 26.18
N LEU A 184 -5.95 -14.77 26.81
CA LEU A 184 -6.03 -14.01 28.04
C LEU A 184 -5.82 -12.52 27.73
N PHE A 185 -6.77 -11.69 28.12
CA PHE A 185 -6.79 -10.25 27.87
C PHE A 185 -6.41 -9.51 29.15
N ALA A 186 -5.47 -8.58 29.04
CA ALA A 186 -5.06 -7.73 30.16
C ALA A 186 -5.15 -6.24 29.80
N CYS A 187 -5.73 -5.45 30.70
CA CYS A 187 -5.74 -4.00 30.61
C CYS A 187 -4.54 -3.42 31.35
N LEU A 188 -3.73 -2.61 30.66
CA LEU A 188 -2.56 -1.97 31.25
C LEU A 188 -2.91 -0.71 32.07
N GLU A 189 -4.10 -0.15 31.88
CA GLU A 189 -4.55 1.08 32.56
C GLU A 189 -5.16 0.79 33.93
N CYS A 190 -6.11 -0.15 34.02
CA CYS A 190 -6.78 -0.48 35.29
C CYS A 190 -6.32 -1.82 35.91
N GLY A 191 -5.50 -2.60 35.20
CA GLY A 191 -5.01 -3.91 35.68
C GLY A 191 -6.02 -5.05 35.56
N TRP A 192 -7.11 -4.85 34.82
CA TRP A 192 -8.12 -5.89 34.58
C TRP A 192 -7.54 -7.06 33.79
N ILE A 193 -7.91 -8.30 34.13
CA ILE A 193 -7.50 -9.53 33.43
C ILE A 193 -8.72 -10.43 33.22
N GLY A 194 -8.89 -10.99 32.02
CA GLY A 194 -10.00 -11.90 31.73
C GLY A 194 -9.91 -12.59 30.38
N THR A 195 -10.89 -13.43 30.07
CA THR A 195 -10.96 -14.22 28.82
C THR A 195 -12.21 -13.88 28.02
N VAL A 196 -12.21 -14.16 26.71
CA VAL A 196 -13.41 -14.03 25.88
C VAL A 196 -14.20 -15.36 25.89
N SER A 197 -15.49 -15.27 26.22
CA SER A 197 -16.42 -16.39 26.13
C SER A 197 -16.77 -16.73 24.68
N GLU A 198 -17.32 -17.92 24.42
CA GLU A 198 -17.80 -18.32 23.07
C GLU A 198 -18.84 -17.35 22.48
N GLY A 199 -19.51 -16.56 23.32
CA GLY A 199 -20.45 -15.51 22.91
C GLY A 199 -19.82 -14.15 22.61
N GLY A 200 -18.49 -14.04 22.64
CA GLY A 200 -17.76 -12.79 22.36
C GLY A 200 -17.71 -11.80 23.53
N GLN A 201 -18.15 -12.19 24.73
CA GLN A 201 -18.15 -11.32 25.91
C GLN A 201 -16.90 -11.55 26.78
N PHE A 202 -16.27 -10.47 27.24
CA PHE A 202 -15.15 -10.49 28.20
C PHE A 202 -15.61 -10.88 29.61
N VAL A 203 -14.96 -11.89 30.20
CA VAL A 203 -15.26 -12.42 31.53
C VAL A 203 -14.01 -12.27 32.40
N PRO A 204 -14.06 -11.57 33.55
CA PRO A 204 -12.90 -11.39 34.41
C PRO A 204 -12.41 -12.73 34.96
N GLU A 205 -11.09 -12.92 34.99
CA GLU A 205 -10.47 -14.05 35.65
C GLU A 205 -10.56 -13.80 37.16
N THR A 206 -11.64 -14.28 37.78
CA THR A 206 -11.77 -14.20 39.23
C THR A 206 -10.74 -15.13 39.84
N ASP A 207 -9.79 -14.49 40.54
CA ASP A 207 -8.74 -15.03 41.41
C ASP A 207 -9.08 -16.42 41.98
N SER A 208 -8.75 -17.47 41.21
CA SER A 208 -8.60 -18.79 41.77
C SER A 208 -7.23 -18.84 42.45
N ALA A 209 -7.25 -18.45 43.72
CA ALA A 209 -6.33 -18.78 44.81
C ALA A 209 -5.25 -17.75 45.21
N ARG A 210 -5.48 -17.11 46.39
CA ARG A 210 -4.70 -17.22 47.66
C ARG A 210 -5.32 -16.23 48.68
N SER A 211 -5.56 -16.51 49.97
CA SER A 211 -4.66 -17.14 50.93
C SER A 211 -5.38 -17.49 52.26
N SER A 212 -4.72 -18.36 53.01
CA SER A 212 -5.01 -19.10 54.24
C SER A 212 -5.20 -18.30 55.54
N ALA A 213 -5.96 -18.83 56.52
CA ALA A 213 -5.52 -19.06 57.93
C ALA A 213 -6.61 -19.68 58.85
N ASP A 214 -6.20 -20.66 59.66
CA ASP A 214 -6.70 -21.13 60.98
C ASP A 214 -8.15 -21.65 61.13
N GLU A 215 -8.46 -22.81 61.72
CA GLU A 215 -7.72 -23.78 62.56
C GLU A 215 -8.56 -25.11 62.67
N PRO A 216 -8.22 -26.10 63.53
CA PRO A 216 -7.76 -27.44 63.14
C PRO A 216 -8.80 -28.57 63.28
N GLU A 217 -8.49 -29.77 62.79
CA GLU A 217 -8.48 -31.02 63.58
C GLU A 217 -8.21 -32.29 62.75
N THR A 218 -7.18 -33.02 63.21
CA THR A 218 -7.07 -34.50 63.30
C THR A 218 -6.88 -35.39 62.06
N ASP A 219 -5.63 -35.87 61.98
CA ASP A 219 -5.22 -37.27 62.17
C ASP A 219 -5.00 -38.18 60.93
N SER A 220 -3.91 -38.94 61.06
CA SER A 220 -3.60 -40.25 60.48
C SER A 220 -2.84 -40.33 59.15
N ALA A 221 -1.53 -40.09 59.28
CA ALA A 221 -0.46 -41.10 59.16
C ALA A 221 -0.48 -42.13 58.02
N ARG A 222 0.58 -42.06 57.17
CA ARG A 222 1.59 -43.11 56.82
C ARG A 222 2.09 -42.84 55.39
N SER A 223 3.34 -42.44 55.17
CA SER A 223 4.63 -43.16 55.27
C SER A 223 5.09 -43.69 53.91
N SER A 224 6.37 -43.38 53.64
CA SER A 224 7.32 -44.04 52.71
C SER A 224 7.27 -43.54 51.27
N ALA A 225 8.30 -42.80 50.82
CA ALA A 225 9.56 -43.29 50.21
C ALA A 225 9.30 -43.76 48.76
N ASP A 226 10.07 -43.42 47.73
CA ASP A 226 11.52 -43.29 47.64
C ASP A 226 11.91 -42.74 46.24
N GLU A 227 13.14 -42.23 46.13
CA GLU A 227 14.02 -42.15 44.93
C GLU A 227 13.62 -41.23 43.74
N ARG A 228 14.37 -40.17 43.36
CA ARG A 228 15.74 -40.11 42.75
C ARG A 228 15.84 -41.04 41.52
N GLU A 229 16.25 -40.62 40.31
CA GLU A 229 17.53 -40.02 39.97
C GLU A 229 17.55 -39.60 38.46
N THR A 230 18.15 -38.43 38.20
CA THR A 230 19.16 -38.12 37.15
C THR A 230 19.00 -38.53 35.67
N THR A 231 18.97 -37.53 34.76
CA THR A 231 20.07 -37.05 33.86
C THR A 231 20.06 -37.70 32.46
N ALA A 232 19.85 -36.88 31.41
CA ALA A 232 20.89 -36.43 30.46
C ALA A 232 21.05 -37.44 29.29
N VAL A 233 21.50 -37.16 28.07
CA VAL A 233 22.04 -36.00 27.37
C VAL A 233 22.13 -36.40 25.87
N GLU A 234 22.05 -35.42 24.97
CA GLU A 234 22.75 -35.30 23.66
C GLU A 234 22.66 -36.41 22.59
N SER A 235 22.18 -36.03 21.41
CA SER A 235 22.97 -35.62 20.22
C SER A 235 23.39 -36.80 19.35
N ARG A 236 22.82 -36.91 18.16
CA ARG A 236 23.41 -36.40 16.90
C ARG A 236 22.52 -36.70 15.71
#